data_AF-A0A5N7MG27-F1
#
_entry.id   AF-A0A5N7MG27-F1
#
_cell.length_a   1.000
_cell.length_b   1.000
_cell.length_c   1.000
_cell.angle_alpha   90.00
_cell.angle_beta   90.00
_cell.angle_gamma   90.00
#
_symmetry.space_group_name_H-M   'P 1'
#
loop_
_entity.id
_entity.type
_entity.pdbx_description
1 polymer ?
#
loop_
_entity_poly.entity_id
_entity_poly.type
_entity_poly.pdbx_seq_one_letter_code
_entity_poly.pdbx_strand_id
1 'polypeptide(L)' 'LKGFNQAYNRRRQRVLKGRAPDEVVRSRLAAEPKLANRRYKPPDSDALPPALQVIAAAKEVSHPDN' A
#
# COMPACT_ATOMS: atom_id res chain seq x y z
N LEU A 1 -19.65 16.23 19.19
CA LEU A 1 -19.63 14.96 18.40
C LEU A 1 -18.23 14.39 18.12
N LYS A 2 -17.18 15.19 17.84
CA LYS A 2 -15.87 14.69 17.41
C LYS A 2 -15.22 13.69 18.40
N GLY A 3 -15.32 13.94 19.70
CA GLY A 3 -14.77 13.06 20.76
C GLY A 3 -15.51 11.72 20.89
N PHE A 4 -16.85 11.72 20.81
CA PHE A 4 -17.66 10.49 20.86
C PHE A 4 -17.32 9.53 19.73
N ASN A 5 -17.13 10.06 18.51
CA ASN A 5 -16.73 9.26 17.36
C ASN A 5 -15.32 8.65 17.56
N GLN A 6 -14.40 9.41 18.17
CA GLN A 6 -13.07 8.92 18.46
C GLN A 6 -13.06 7.79 19.51
N ALA A 7 -13.85 7.94 20.59
CA ALA A 7 -13.99 6.91 21.61
C ALA A 7 -14.68 5.65 21.06
N TYR A 8 -15.71 5.83 20.23
CA TYR A 8 -16.39 4.73 19.54
C TYR A 8 -15.43 3.94 18.64
N ASN A 9 -14.68 4.63 17.79
CA ASN A 9 -13.79 3.99 16.81
C ASN A 9 -12.64 3.22 17.46
N ARG A 10 -12.22 3.62 18.68
CA ARG A 10 -11.17 2.92 19.45
C ARG A 10 -11.70 1.81 20.37
N ARG A 11 -13.01 1.80 20.65
CA ARG A 11 -13.59 0.82 21.58
C ARG A 11 -13.69 -0.54 20.90
N ARG A 12 -13.16 -1.58 21.56
CA ARG A 12 -13.31 -2.97 21.14
C ARG A 12 -14.78 -3.42 21.17
N GLN A 13 -15.25 -4.03 20.10
CA GLN A 13 -16.65 -4.44 19.95
C GLN A 13 -16.75 -5.96 19.77
N ARG A 14 -17.65 -6.61 20.52
CA ARG A 14 -17.85 -8.07 20.46
C ARG A 14 -18.33 -8.54 19.08
N VAL A 15 -19.18 -7.75 18.41
CA VAL A 15 -19.64 -8.03 17.03
C VAL A 15 -18.48 -8.05 16.03
N LEU A 16 -17.40 -7.31 16.32
CA LEU A 16 -16.15 -7.31 15.56
C LEU A 16 -15.13 -8.31 16.12
N LYS A 17 -15.59 -9.39 16.75
CA LYS A 17 -14.73 -10.40 17.39
C LYS A 17 -13.78 -9.79 18.43
N GLY A 18 -14.26 -8.75 19.13
CA GLY A 18 -13.48 -8.01 20.09
C GLY A 18 -12.47 -7.04 19.48
N ARG A 19 -12.54 -6.69 18.20
CA ARG A 19 -11.67 -5.66 17.59
C ARG A 19 -12.31 -4.28 17.64
N ALA A 20 -11.50 -3.24 17.58
CA ALA A 20 -12.01 -1.87 17.47
C ALA A 20 -12.36 -1.54 16.00
N PRO A 21 -13.37 -0.69 15.73
CA PRO A 21 -13.72 -0.29 14.37
C PRO A 21 -12.53 0.25 13.56
N ASP A 22 -11.68 1.10 14.15
CA ASP A 22 -10.51 1.65 13.47
C ASP A 22 -9.48 0.57 13.07
N GLU A 23 -9.29 -0.42 13.94
CA GLU A 23 -8.44 -1.57 13.72
C GLU A 23 -8.92 -2.43 12.54
N VAL A 24 -10.23 -2.67 12.45
CA VAL A 24 -10.85 -3.42 11.35
C VAL A 24 -10.65 -2.69 10.03
N VAL A 25 -10.91 -1.38 10.00
CA VAL A 25 -10.70 -0.57 8.79
C VAL A 25 -9.24 -0.58 8.38
N ARG A 26 -8.30 -0.35 9.30
CA ARG A 26 -6.86 -0.36 9.01
C ARG A 26 -6.40 -1.70 8.44
N SER A 27 -6.81 -2.82 9.04
CA SER A 27 -6.46 -4.14 8.52
C SER A 27 -7.04 -4.38 7.12
N ARG A 28 -8.27 -3.96 6.86
CA ARG A 28 -8.88 -4.11 5.53
C ARG A 28 -8.17 -3.26 4.47
N LEU A 29 -7.82 -2.02 4.79
CA LEU A 29 -7.07 -1.15 3.88
C LEU A 29 -5.66 -1.69 3.60
N ALA A 30 -5.02 -2.33 4.59
CA ALA A 30 -3.73 -2.98 4.40
C ALA A 30 -3.83 -4.24 3.51
N ALA A 31 -4.87 -5.05 3.71
CA ALA A 31 -5.11 -6.27 2.92
C ALA A 31 -5.57 -5.95 1.48
N GLU A 32 -6.31 -4.86 1.29
CA GLU A 32 -6.83 -4.43 -0.01
C GLU A 32 -6.46 -2.97 -0.30
N PRO A 33 -5.20 -2.68 -0.73
CA PRO A 33 -4.74 -1.31 -0.96
C PRO A 33 -5.58 -0.51 -1.99
N LYS A 34 -6.27 -1.21 -2.91
CA LYS A 34 -7.24 -0.64 -3.85
C LYS A 34 -8.40 0.09 -3.16
N LEU A 35 -8.75 -0.28 -1.94
CA LEU A 35 -9.79 0.39 -1.15
C LEU A 35 -9.29 1.71 -0.57
N ALA A 36 -7.99 1.82 -0.27
CA ALA A 36 -7.37 3.06 0.22
C ALA A 36 -7.14 4.05 -0.91
N ASN A 37 -6.77 3.57 -2.10
CA ASN A 37 -6.50 4.41 -3.25
C ASN A 37 -7.13 3.80 -4.52
N ARG A 38 -8.11 4.49 -5.10
CA ARG A 38 -8.78 4.08 -6.35
C ARG A 38 -7.80 3.94 -7.52
N ARG A 39 -6.69 4.67 -7.52
CA ARG A 39 -5.63 4.61 -8.54
C ARG A 39 -4.56 3.57 -8.23
N TYR A 40 -4.72 2.78 -7.17
CA TYR A 40 -3.77 1.73 -6.83
C TYR A 40 -3.65 0.76 -8.01
N LYS A 41 -2.43 0.63 -8.51
CA LYS A 41 -2.03 -0.39 -9.47
C LYS A 41 -0.94 -1.22 -8.79
N PRO A 42 -1.15 -2.53 -8.57
CA PRO A 42 -0.08 -3.38 -8.07
C PRO A 42 1.09 -3.37 -9.06
N PRO A 43 2.34 -3.50 -8.59
CA PRO A 43 3.48 -3.62 -9.48
C PRO A 43 3.35 -4.87 -10.33
N ASP A 44 3.75 -4.77 -11.60
CA ASP A 44 3.89 -5.92 -12.49
C ASP A 44 5.10 -6.74 -12.03
N SER A 45 4.86 -8.01 -11.65
CA SER A 45 5.91 -8.91 -11.15
C SER A 45 6.98 -9.18 -12.19
N ASP A 46 6.61 -9.10 -13.47
CA ASP A 46 7.45 -9.52 -14.59
C ASP A 46 8.16 -8.32 -15.23
N ALA A 47 7.91 -7.10 -14.73
CA ALA A 47 8.54 -5.89 -15.23
C ALA A 47 9.99 -5.68 -14.75
N LEU A 48 10.41 -6.37 -13.67
CA LEU A 48 11.76 -6.19 -13.11
C LEU A 48 12.87 -6.71 -14.04
N PRO A 49 12.81 -7.95 -14.58
CA PRO A 49 13.85 -8.44 -15.49
C PRO A 49 14.11 -7.55 -16.71
N PRO A 50 13.10 -7.11 -17.49
CA PRO A 50 13.34 -6.23 -18.63
C PRO A 50 13.84 -4.84 -18.21
N ALA A 51 13.37 -4.29 -17.07
CA ALA A 51 13.88 -3.01 -16.57
C ALA A 51 15.38 -3.07 -16.22
N LEU A 52 15.83 -4.17 -15.61
CA LEU A 52 17.25 -4.38 -15.31
C LEU A 52 18.10 -4.48 -16.59
N GLN A 53 17.59 -5.10 -17.65
CA GLN A 53 18.28 -5.16 -18.94
C GLN A 53 18.44 -3.78 -19.58
N VAL A 54 17.39 -2.95 -19.54
CA VAL A 54 17.47 -1.56 -20.04
C VAL A 54 18.51 -0.75 -19.27
N ILE A 55 18.56 -0.88 -17.93
CA ILE A 55 19.55 -0.21 -17.10
C ILE A 55 20.98 -0.67 -17.47
N ALA A 56 21.18 -1.97 -17.67
CA ALA A 56 22.48 -2.51 -18.07
C ALA A 56 22.90 -1.97 -19.46
N ALA A 57 22.00 -2.03 -20.44
CA ALA A 57 22.27 -1.52 -21.79
C ALA A 57 22.57 -0.01 -21.79
N ALA A 58 21.85 0.79 -20.99
CA ALA A 58 22.11 2.22 -20.88
C ALA A 58 23.52 2.50 -20.34
N LYS A 59 23.98 1.75 -19.33
CA LYS A 59 25.33 1.88 -18.76
C LYS A 59 26.44 1.58 -19.77
N GLU A 60 26.23 0.59 -20.64
CA GLU A 60 27.20 0.24 -21.70
C GLU A 60 27.31 1.33 -22.77
N VAL A 61 26.24 2.10 -23.01
CA VAL A 61 26.22 3.15 -24.05
C VAL A 61 26.64 4.51 -23.48
N SER A 62 26.29 4.84 -22.24
CA SER A 62 26.69 6.08 -21.58
C SER A 62 28.03 5.91 -20.86
N HIS A 63 29.14 6.05 -21.59
CA HIS A 63 30.41 6.34 -20.95
C HIS A 63 30.41 7.81 -20.50
N PRO A 64 30.90 8.16 -19.30
CA PRO A 64 31.09 9.56 -18.96
C PRO A 64 32.08 10.15 -19.97
N ASP A 65 31.67 11.22 -20.66
CA ASP A 65 32.59 12.00 -21.49
C ASP A 65 33.73 12.49 -20.57
N ASN A 66 34.99 12.22 -20.97
CA ASN A 66 36.18 12.72 -20.28
C ASN A 66 36.22 14.25 -20.22
#